data_AF-A0A661SPW0-F1
#
_entry.id   AF-A0A661SPW0-F1
#
_cell.length_a   1.000
_cell.length_b   1.000
_cell.length_c   1.000
_cell.angle_alpha   90.00
_cell.angle_beta   90.00
_cell.angle_gamma   90.00
#
_symmetry.space_group_name_H-M   'P 1'
#
loop_
_entity.id
_entity.type
_entity.pdbx_description
1 polymer ?
#
loop_
_entity_poly.entity_id
_entity_poly.type
_entity_poly.pdbx_seq_one_letter_code
_entity_poly.pdbx_strand_id
1 'polypeptide(L)'
;MTNFMLKPLEEGTLYPEFTAFISDLTKKLESEKEPDEIVKANLAYLNVLACLLSETDKTQTRPCLRAGNSDNETILKELTLIKDAMGISPSALMKQQIDYSQFKVRGKYTRNETLGRYFRAMKYAGTVLFSVSESNATGITPEQADLLTGQAMSLIRTIHNDESLLNRLKKLDKPLSWLFGPPDDLISEDYISVADKMKDKPMPEIRKALLEQARKNGRQPLILSGLVNQDALEEGVSAKDVLTGWRFMPSRFTPDSAAFQQLVYNQVKSYKGKKDPFSKALINKQVVKGFPLGLELMALLGSREAGKRLGASDECNYEGYQEAAKQAKKLLTPSEESMASKHLSIIKYWLTRERTPVGSSEQDPGGSEPEKAESRCLNTCLGFWTYTRYITLAYAKQSYTTSGKGLAPAFPRRINACLEPADKLYVYLQEQMKRLNSMMETRDQKSRMKESVKEFMDILDKLRDISLREKDEEQLKEKDITFLNNLDKRLLKLTRSKDQAIVTDVHTEPNTQKVLEEGIGYPQVVEKGIRYKVTQKARGALFTHYEFKYPMNDRLTDEAWRGILRDEEKMKGLEMK
;
A
#
# COMPACT_ATOMS: atom_id res chain seq x y z
N MET A 1 -11.24 6.61 -9.48
CA MET A 1 -12.33 5.60 -9.45
C MET A 1 -12.04 4.48 -8.47
N THR A 2 -10.88 3.83 -8.49
CA THR A 2 -10.49 2.75 -7.54
C THR A 2 -10.80 3.07 -6.08
N ASN A 3 -10.35 4.22 -5.57
CA ASN A 3 -10.64 4.68 -4.20
C ASN A 3 -12.15 4.83 -3.89
N PHE A 4 -12.96 5.23 -4.88
CA PHE A 4 -14.41 5.37 -4.71
C PHE A 4 -15.11 4.01 -4.53
N MET A 5 -14.57 2.94 -5.10
CA MET A 5 -15.15 1.60 -5.05
C MET A 5 -14.66 0.76 -3.87
N LEU A 6 -13.48 1.06 -3.34
CA LEU A 6 -12.92 0.32 -2.21
C LEU A 6 -13.63 0.58 -0.89
N LYS A 7 -14.12 1.80 -0.68
CA LYS A 7 -14.88 2.12 0.53
C LYS A 7 -16.16 1.27 0.71
N PRO A 8 -17.07 1.18 -0.28
CA PRO A 8 -18.23 0.29 -0.18
C PRO A 8 -17.85 -1.18 0.00
N LEU A 9 -16.76 -1.63 -0.63
CA LEU A 9 -16.24 -2.99 -0.45
C LEU A 9 -15.80 -3.22 1.00
N GLU A 10 -15.08 -2.28 1.61
CA GLU A 10 -14.61 -2.41 2.98
C GLU A 10 -15.73 -2.31 4.01
N GLU A 11 -16.50 -1.22 3.99
CA GLU A 11 -17.56 -0.98 4.96
C GLU A 11 -18.73 -1.97 4.77
N GLY A 12 -19.06 -2.29 3.52
CA GLY A 12 -20.22 -3.12 3.18
C GLY A 12 -19.92 -4.61 3.05
N THR A 13 -18.66 -5.02 2.92
CA THR A 13 -18.30 -6.44 2.73
C THR A 13 -17.18 -6.87 3.65
N LEU A 14 -15.98 -6.28 3.56
CA LEU A 14 -14.80 -6.81 4.27
C LEU A 14 -14.89 -6.64 5.79
N TYR A 15 -15.33 -5.48 6.30
CA TYR A 15 -15.45 -5.24 7.72
C TYR A 15 -16.54 -6.12 8.38
N PRO A 16 -17.78 -6.21 7.84
CA PRO A 16 -18.79 -7.13 8.36
C PRO A 16 -18.34 -8.60 8.27
N GLU A 17 -17.77 -9.03 7.15
CA GLU A 17 -17.31 -10.42 6.99
C GLU A 17 -16.14 -10.73 7.92
N PHE A 18 -15.20 -9.80 8.13
CA PHE A 18 -14.10 -10.00 9.08
C PHE A 18 -14.60 -10.06 10.53
N THR A 19 -15.53 -9.18 10.90
CA THR A 19 -16.16 -9.20 12.22
C THR A 19 -16.91 -10.52 12.48
N ALA A 20 -17.70 -10.97 11.50
CA ALA A 20 -18.42 -12.23 11.58
C ALA A 20 -17.45 -13.43 11.62
N PHE A 21 -16.38 -13.40 10.82
CA PHE A 21 -15.35 -14.45 10.81
C PHE A 21 -14.66 -14.59 12.17
N ILE A 22 -14.23 -13.47 12.78
CA ILE A 22 -13.62 -13.49 14.12
C ILE A 22 -14.62 -14.00 15.16
N SER A 23 -15.88 -13.54 15.13
CA SER A 23 -16.93 -14.01 16.04
C SER A 23 -17.18 -15.52 15.92
N ASP A 24 -17.39 -16.01 14.69
CA ASP A 24 -17.73 -17.42 14.44
C ASP A 24 -16.56 -18.35 14.79
N LEU A 25 -15.33 -17.95 14.46
CA LEU A 25 -14.12 -18.70 14.81
C LEU A 25 -13.90 -18.75 16.33
N THR A 26 -14.11 -17.62 17.03
CA THR A 26 -14.00 -17.55 18.50
C THR A 26 -15.01 -18.51 19.15
N LYS A 27 -16.29 -18.44 18.74
CA LYS A 27 -17.34 -19.34 19.26
C LYS A 27 -17.02 -20.82 19.01
N LYS A 28 -16.41 -21.14 17.86
CA LYS A 28 -16.02 -22.51 17.54
C LYS A 28 -14.97 -23.02 18.52
N LEU A 29 -13.91 -22.25 18.78
CA LEU A 29 -12.87 -22.62 19.73
C LEU A 29 -13.39 -22.66 21.18
N GLU A 30 -14.29 -21.74 21.56
CA GLU A 30 -14.93 -21.75 22.89
C GLU A 30 -15.81 -22.99 23.14
N SER A 31 -16.26 -23.67 22.08
CA SER A 31 -17.08 -24.87 22.18
C SER A 31 -16.28 -26.15 22.42
N GLU A 32 -14.94 -26.07 22.37
CA GLU A 32 -14.06 -27.21 22.64
C GLU A 32 -14.12 -27.61 24.12
N LYS A 33 -14.30 -28.91 24.37
CA LYS A 33 -14.32 -29.46 25.73
C LYS A 33 -12.89 -29.56 26.24
N GLU A 34 -12.60 -28.86 27.34
CA GLU A 34 -11.26 -28.77 27.95
C GLU A 34 -10.20 -28.17 27.00
N PRO A 35 -10.24 -26.84 26.77
CA PRO A 35 -9.28 -26.19 25.88
C PRO A 35 -7.86 -26.33 26.44
N ASP A 36 -6.96 -26.85 25.62
CA ASP A 36 -5.53 -26.90 25.92
C ASP A 36 -4.90 -25.50 25.89
N GLU A 37 -3.60 -25.42 26.20
CA GLU A 37 -2.86 -24.15 26.21
C GLU A 37 -2.83 -23.46 24.83
N ILE A 38 -2.85 -24.23 23.73
CA ILE A 38 -2.86 -23.68 22.37
C ILE A 38 -4.21 -23.02 22.08
N VAL A 39 -5.32 -23.69 22.42
CA VAL A 39 -6.67 -23.16 22.24
C VAL A 39 -6.88 -21.92 23.10
N LYS A 40 -6.41 -21.91 24.35
CA LYS A 40 -6.44 -20.71 25.21
C LYS A 40 -5.65 -19.54 24.60
N ALA A 41 -4.43 -19.79 24.11
CA ALA A 41 -3.62 -18.78 23.45
C ALA A 41 -4.30 -18.22 22.18
N ASN A 42 -4.93 -19.09 21.39
CA ASN A 42 -5.72 -18.69 20.22
C ASN A 42 -6.95 -17.85 20.59
N LEU A 43 -7.67 -18.22 21.64
CA LEU A 43 -8.78 -17.43 22.16
C LEU A 43 -8.31 -16.04 22.63
N ALA A 44 -7.17 -15.95 23.32
CA ALA A 44 -6.62 -14.66 23.72
C ALA A 44 -6.27 -13.77 22.52
N TYR A 45 -5.66 -14.34 21.47
CA TYR A 45 -5.37 -13.63 20.23
C TYR A 45 -6.63 -13.15 19.50
N LEU A 46 -7.64 -14.02 19.36
CA LEU A 46 -8.92 -13.66 18.74
C LEU A 46 -9.69 -12.61 19.55
N ASN A 47 -9.57 -12.64 20.89
CA ASN A 47 -10.17 -11.63 21.76
C ASN A 47 -9.56 -10.25 21.56
N VAL A 48 -8.25 -10.13 21.30
CA VAL A 48 -7.64 -8.85 20.90
C VAL A 48 -8.30 -8.34 19.62
N LEU A 49 -8.43 -9.18 18.59
CA LEU A 49 -9.09 -8.80 17.34
C LEU A 49 -10.57 -8.42 17.53
N ALA A 50 -11.32 -9.21 18.31
CA ALA A 50 -12.71 -8.94 18.63
C ALA A 50 -12.86 -7.60 19.37
N CYS A 51 -12.00 -7.31 20.36
CA CYS A 51 -12.01 -6.04 21.06
C CYS A 51 -11.67 -4.86 20.13
N LEU A 52 -10.74 -5.03 19.19
CA LEU A 52 -10.41 -3.99 18.20
C LEU A 52 -11.57 -3.71 17.25
N LEU A 53 -12.38 -4.71 16.92
CA LEU A 53 -13.55 -4.60 16.03
C LEU A 53 -14.82 -4.10 16.77
N SER A 54 -14.93 -4.34 18.07
CA SER A 54 -16.12 -3.99 18.87
C SER A 54 -16.32 -2.47 19.02
N GLU A 55 -17.58 -2.04 19.03
CA GLU A 55 -17.96 -0.68 19.45
C GLU A 55 -17.80 -0.57 20.96
N THR A 56 -16.93 0.34 21.42
CA THR A 56 -16.88 0.73 22.83
C THR A 56 -18.08 1.62 23.12
N ASP A 57 -19.22 1.03 23.44
CA ASP A 57 -20.30 1.80 24.05
C ASP A 57 -19.81 2.26 25.42
N LYS A 58 -19.87 3.57 25.68
CA LYS A 58 -19.25 4.22 26.86
C LYS A 58 -19.81 3.75 28.21
N THR A 59 -20.80 2.86 28.19
CA THR A 59 -21.57 2.39 29.35
C THR A 59 -21.52 0.87 29.55
N GLN A 60 -20.85 0.10 28.69
CA GLN A 60 -20.68 -1.35 28.88
C GLN A 60 -19.22 -1.72 29.17
N THR A 61 -18.99 -2.46 30.26
CA THR A 61 -17.78 -3.28 30.43
C THR A 61 -17.49 -4.02 29.13
N ARG A 62 -16.26 -3.90 28.62
CA ARG A 62 -15.81 -4.46 27.32
C ARG A 62 -16.48 -5.82 27.06
N PRO A 63 -17.37 -5.97 26.06
CA PRO A 63 -18.09 -7.22 25.80
C PRO A 63 -17.18 -8.44 25.60
N CYS A 64 -15.91 -8.19 25.29
CA CYS A 64 -14.88 -9.17 24.95
C CYS A 64 -13.99 -9.65 26.12
N LEU A 65 -14.17 -9.18 27.36
CA LEU A 65 -13.39 -9.64 28.52
C LEU A 65 -14.30 -10.25 29.58
N ARG A 66 -14.20 -11.56 29.80
CA ARG A 66 -14.95 -12.26 30.85
C ARG A 66 -14.32 -11.96 32.22
N ALA A 67 -15.10 -11.57 33.22
CA ALA A 67 -14.56 -11.28 34.55
C ALA A 67 -13.80 -12.50 35.14
N GLY A 68 -12.58 -12.29 35.64
CA GLY A 68 -11.83 -13.27 36.45
C GLY A 68 -10.74 -14.12 35.75
N ASN A 69 -10.47 -13.95 34.45
CA ASN A 69 -9.37 -14.67 33.77
C ASN A 69 -8.04 -13.87 33.78
N SER A 70 -6.92 -14.49 34.16
CA SER A 70 -5.56 -13.92 34.10
C SER A 70 -5.15 -13.49 32.69
N ASP A 71 -5.69 -14.13 31.65
CA ASP A 71 -5.44 -13.75 30.25
C ASP A 71 -5.95 -12.35 29.92
N ASN A 72 -6.96 -11.86 30.66
CA ASN A 72 -7.50 -10.53 30.42
C ASN A 72 -6.46 -9.44 30.66
N GLU A 73 -5.57 -9.59 31.65
CA GLU A 73 -4.54 -8.58 31.91
C GLU A 73 -3.56 -8.48 30.73
N THR A 74 -3.15 -9.63 30.18
CA THR A 74 -2.28 -9.69 29.01
C THR A 74 -2.96 -9.11 27.77
N ILE A 75 -4.23 -9.45 27.53
CA ILE A 75 -5.03 -8.87 26.44
C ILE A 75 -5.18 -7.35 26.60
N LEU A 76 -5.41 -6.87 27.82
CA LEU A 76 -5.49 -5.44 28.12
C LEU A 76 -4.18 -4.71 27.82
N LYS A 77 -3.04 -5.28 28.21
CA LYS A 77 -1.71 -4.73 27.92
C LYS A 77 -1.45 -4.67 26.41
N GLU A 78 -1.78 -5.74 25.69
CA GLU A 78 -1.63 -5.79 24.23
C GLU A 78 -2.50 -4.71 23.54
N LEU A 79 -3.76 -4.57 23.96
CA LEU A 79 -4.65 -3.54 23.44
C LEU A 79 -4.16 -2.12 23.75
N THR A 80 -3.51 -1.90 24.88
CA THR A 80 -2.89 -0.60 25.21
C THR A 80 -1.74 -0.30 24.25
N LEU A 81 -0.82 -1.24 24.02
CA LEU A 81 0.29 -1.07 23.06
C LEU A 81 -0.21 -0.72 21.65
N ILE A 82 -1.26 -1.41 21.18
CA ILE A 82 -1.88 -1.16 19.86
C ILE A 82 -2.54 0.23 19.80
N LYS A 83 -3.19 0.67 20.88
CA LYS A 83 -3.89 1.96 20.93
C LYS A 83 -2.92 3.13 21.02
N ASP A 84 -1.91 2.99 21.87
CA ASP A 84 -0.87 3.98 22.08
C ASP A 84 -0.03 4.16 20.80
N ALA A 85 0.18 3.07 20.05
CA ALA A 85 0.82 3.06 18.74
C ALA A 85 2.21 3.73 18.77
N MET A 86 3.05 3.33 19.73
CA MET A 86 4.36 3.94 19.96
C MET A 86 5.50 2.95 19.75
N GLY A 87 6.39 3.28 18.81
CA GLY A 87 7.69 2.65 18.64
C GLY A 87 7.68 1.13 18.50
N ILE A 88 8.79 0.52 18.89
CA ILE A 88 8.99 -0.93 18.88
C ILE A 88 8.97 -1.41 20.34
N SER A 89 8.17 -2.44 20.61
CA SER A 89 8.08 -3.03 21.95
C SER A 89 7.79 -4.54 21.84
N PRO A 90 8.20 -5.36 22.82
CA PRO A 90 7.78 -6.75 22.89
C PRO A 90 6.28 -6.83 23.10
N SER A 91 5.62 -7.72 22.36
CA SER A 91 4.20 -8.01 22.51
C SER A 91 3.94 -8.70 23.84
N ALA A 92 2.93 -8.18 24.56
CA ALA A 92 2.49 -8.76 25.82
C ALA A 92 1.91 -10.16 25.58
N LEU A 93 1.22 -10.36 24.46
CA LEU A 93 0.57 -11.62 24.12
C LEU A 93 1.44 -12.53 23.25
N MET A 94 1.92 -12.03 22.11
CA MET A 94 2.60 -12.82 21.08
C MET A 94 4.10 -12.97 21.31
N LYS A 95 4.65 -12.32 22.34
CA LYS A 95 6.05 -12.40 22.80
C LYS A 95 7.13 -12.07 21.76
N GLN A 96 6.74 -11.54 20.61
CA GLN A 96 7.63 -11.07 19.54
C GLN A 96 7.77 -9.54 19.58
N GLN A 97 8.86 -9.00 19.02
CA GLN A 97 9.02 -7.55 18.85
C GLN A 97 8.07 -7.04 17.76
N ILE A 98 7.23 -6.07 18.09
CA ILE A 98 6.28 -5.47 17.15
C ILE A 98 6.54 -3.97 17.06
N ASP A 99 6.57 -3.45 15.82
CA ASP A 99 6.51 -2.02 15.55
C ASP A 99 5.07 -1.51 15.75
N TYR A 100 4.77 -1.06 16.97
CA TYR A 100 3.47 -0.53 17.33
C TYR A 100 3.16 0.82 16.67
N SER A 101 4.17 1.55 16.18
CA SER A 101 3.93 2.80 15.42
C SER A 101 3.05 2.58 14.19
N GLN A 102 3.02 1.35 13.65
CA GLN A 102 2.21 1.02 12.49
C GLN A 102 0.70 0.99 12.79
N PHE A 103 0.28 0.88 14.05
CA PHE A 103 -1.13 0.92 14.46
C PHE A 103 -1.69 2.34 14.57
N LYS A 104 -0.87 3.38 14.38
CA LYS A 104 -1.34 4.77 14.29
C LYS A 104 -2.29 4.88 13.10
N VAL A 105 -3.57 5.11 13.42
CA VAL A 105 -4.64 5.27 12.44
C VAL A 105 -4.33 6.49 11.59
N ARG A 106 -4.15 6.30 10.28
CA ARG A 106 -3.66 7.35 9.38
C ARG A 106 -4.25 7.26 7.99
N GLY A 107 -3.87 8.25 7.17
CA GLY A 107 -4.47 8.53 5.88
C GLY A 107 -5.98 8.61 6.01
N LYS A 108 -6.67 7.71 5.35
CA LYS A 108 -8.12 7.64 5.41
C LYS A 108 -8.75 7.09 6.69
N TYR A 109 -8.03 6.33 7.50
CA TYR A 109 -8.71 5.50 8.50
C TYR A 109 -9.16 6.34 9.69
N THR A 110 -8.68 7.58 9.73
CA THR A 110 -9.06 8.66 10.64
C THR A 110 -10.50 9.15 10.43
N ARG A 111 -11.17 8.67 9.37
CA ARG A 111 -12.44 9.25 8.87
C ARG A 111 -13.63 8.92 9.75
N ASN A 112 -13.71 7.70 10.26
CA ASN A 112 -14.70 7.30 11.25
C ASN A 112 -14.11 6.19 12.13
N GLU A 113 -14.71 6.00 13.30
CA GLU A 113 -14.21 5.03 14.28
C GLU A 113 -14.26 3.59 13.74
N THR A 114 -15.28 3.22 12.96
CA THR A 114 -15.41 1.89 12.35
C THR A 114 -14.22 1.55 11.46
N LEU A 115 -13.82 2.47 10.59
CA LEU A 115 -12.65 2.33 9.74
C LEU A 115 -11.35 2.31 10.56
N GLY A 116 -11.23 3.15 11.58
CA GLY A 116 -10.07 3.12 12.48
C GLY A 116 -9.92 1.79 13.24
N ARG A 117 -11.04 1.21 13.67
CA ARG A 117 -11.13 -0.13 14.27
C ARG A 117 -10.73 -1.22 13.29
N TYR A 118 -11.32 -1.20 12.09
CA TYR A 118 -10.98 -2.12 11.01
C TYR A 118 -9.49 -2.10 10.69
N PHE A 119 -8.90 -0.90 10.56
CA PHE A 119 -7.48 -0.71 10.30
C PHE A 119 -6.62 -1.40 11.34
N ARG A 120 -6.84 -1.12 12.62
CA ARG A 120 -6.04 -1.70 13.71
C ARG A 120 -6.18 -3.22 13.75
N ALA A 121 -7.40 -3.74 13.59
CA ALA A 121 -7.65 -5.18 13.61
C ALA A 121 -6.98 -5.90 12.43
N MET A 122 -7.15 -5.41 11.20
CA MET A 122 -6.47 -5.96 10.02
C MET A 122 -4.96 -5.83 10.11
N LYS A 123 -4.47 -4.68 10.59
CA LYS A 123 -3.04 -4.46 10.76
C LYS A 123 -2.44 -5.40 11.78
N TYR A 124 -3.13 -5.67 12.90
CA TYR A 124 -2.68 -6.61 13.91
C TYR A 124 -2.66 -8.04 13.35
N ALA A 125 -3.75 -8.45 12.70
CA ALA A 125 -3.87 -9.76 12.06
C ALA A 125 -2.83 -10.02 10.96
N GLY A 126 -2.32 -8.97 10.32
CA GLY A 126 -1.28 -9.04 9.29
C GLY A 126 0.12 -8.69 9.73
N THR A 127 0.34 -8.31 10.99
CA THR A 127 1.66 -8.03 11.56
C THR A 127 2.14 -9.21 12.39
N VAL A 128 1.26 -9.77 13.21
CA VAL A 128 1.58 -10.91 14.09
C VAL A 128 2.00 -12.12 13.25
N LEU A 129 3.25 -12.54 13.45
CA LEU A 129 3.82 -13.72 12.82
C LEU A 129 3.70 -14.92 13.75
N PHE A 130 3.06 -15.98 13.28
CA PHE A 130 3.14 -17.32 13.87
C PHE A 130 4.37 -18.00 13.28
N SER A 131 5.54 -17.71 13.87
CA SER A 131 6.85 -18.13 13.37
C SER A 131 7.03 -19.64 13.49
N VAL A 132 7.62 -20.26 12.46
CA VAL A 132 8.07 -21.65 12.52
C VAL A 132 9.53 -21.78 12.99
N SER A 133 10.22 -20.66 13.14
CA SER A 133 11.64 -20.60 13.50
C SER A 133 11.86 -19.90 14.83
N GLU A 134 12.63 -20.56 15.69
CA GLU A 134 13.37 -19.94 16.79
C GLU A 134 14.56 -19.16 16.23
N SER A 135 14.90 -18.02 16.83
CA SER A 135 16.12 -17.30 16.51
C SER A 135 16.41 -16.21 17.54
N ASN A 136 17.68 -16.05 17.87
CA ASN A 136 18.14 -14.91 18.67
C ASN A 136 17.88 -13.56 17.96
N ALA A 137 17.86 -13.56 16.63
CA ALA A 137 17.62 -12.37 15.82
C ALA A 137 16.20 -11.81 15.96
N THR A 138 15.22 -12.67 16.23
CA THR A 138 13.81 -12.29 16.46
C THR A 138 13.45 -12.30 17.94
N GLY A 139 14.30 -12.89 18.79
CA GLY A 139 14.04 -13.08 20.21
C GLY A 139 13.04 -14.22 20.50
N ILE A 140 12.72 -15.04 19.50
CA ILE A 140 11.78 -16.16 19.63
C ILE A 140 12.52 -17.39 20.13
N THR A 141 12.11 -17.93 21.28
CA THR A 141 12.69 -19.17 21.85
C THR A 141 12.11 -20.42 21.18
N PRO A 142 12.75 -21.60 21.32
CA PRO A 142 12.20 -22.86 20.81
C PRO A 142 10.77 -23.15 21.27
N GLU A 143 10.48 -22.92 22.56
CA GLU A 143 9.16 -23.16 23.15
C GLU A 143 8.12 -22.19 22.59
N GLN A 144 8.51 -20.95 22.33
CA GLN A 144 7.64 -19.96 21.69
C GLN A 144 7.38 -20.32 20.22
N ALA A 145 8.39 -20.78 19.48
CA ALA A 145 8.20 -21.25 18.10
C ALA A 145 7.26 -22.47 18.05
N ASP A 146 7.39 -23.40 18.98
CA ASP A 146 6.49 -24.55 19.13
C ASP A 146 5.05 -24.09 19.42
N LEU A 147 4.86 -23.17 20.36
CA LEU A 147 3.55 -22.60 20.69
C LEU A 147 2.94 -21.89 19.48
N LEU A 148 3.68 -20.99 18.82
CA LEU A 148 3.20 -20.21 17.67
C LEU A 148 2.83 -21.12 16.49
N THR A 149 3.65 -22.14 16.22
CA THR A 149 3.36 -23.12 15.16
C THR A 149 2.11 -23.93 15.51
N GLY A 150 1.99 -24.39 16.76
CA GLY A 150 0.80 -25.09 17.25
C GLY A 150 -0.47 -24.24 17.15
N GLN A 151 -0.39 -22.94 17.49
CA GLN A 151 -1.47 -21.98 17.33
C GLN A 151 -1.93 -21.86 15.88
N ALA A 152 -1.01 -21.67 14.93
CA ALA A 152 -1.33 -21.61 13.51
C ALA A 152 -2.00 -22.90 13.02
N MET A 153 -1.45 -24.07 13.35
CA MET A 153 -2.02 -25.37 12.98
C MET A 153 -3.43 -25.56 13.55
N SER A 154 -3.65 -25.19 14.82
CA SER A 154 -4.97 -25.25 15.46
C SER A 154 -5.98 -24.35 14.75
N LEU A 155 -5.64 -23.08 14.50
CA LEU A 155 -6.51 -22.14 13.78
C LEU A 155 -6.84 -22.63 12.37
N ILE A 156 -5.82 -23.05 11.60
CA ILE A 156 -5.98 -23.55 10.23
C ILE A 156 -6.89 -24.77 10.22
N ARG A 157 -6.68 -25.73 11.13
CA ARG A 157 -7.51 -26.93 11.24
C ARG A 157 -8.96 -26.58 11.57
N THR A 158 -9.20 -25.68 12.51
CA THR A 158 -10.56 -25.25 12.88
C THR A 158 -11.27 -24.55 11.72
N ILE A 159 -10.56 -23.70 10.96
CA ILE A 159 -11.10 -23.04 9.78
C ILE A 159 -11.41 -24.06 8.67
N HIS A 160 -10.50 -25.00 8.39
CA HIS A 160 -10.67 -25.95 7.28
C HIS A 160 -11.74 -27.02 7.55
N ASN A 161 -11.96 -27.39 8.80
CA ASN A 161 -12.98 -28.37 9.20
C ASN A 161 -14.39 -27.78 9.29
N ASP A 162 -14.56 -26.48 9.02
CA ASP A 162 -15.85 -25.80 9.04
C ASP A 162 -16.08 -25.06 7.73
N GLU A 163 -17.00 -25.56 6.90
CA GLU A 163 -17.25 -25.03 5.55
C GLU A 163 -17.67 -23.55 5.60
N SER A 164 -18.38 -23.13 6.64
CA SER A 164 -18.79 -21.74 6.82
C SER A 164 -17.59 -20.83 7.06
N LEU A 165 -16.69 -21.21 7.98
CA LEU A 165 -15.46 -20.46 8.27
C LEU A 165 -14.54 -20.39 7.04
N LEU A 166 -14.35 -21.52 6.34
CA LEU A 166 -13.54 -21.56 5.12
C LEU A 166 -14.11 -20.64 4.03
N ASN A 167 -15.43 -20.62 3.85
CA ASN A 167 -16.07 -19.76 2.87
C ASN A 167 -15.93 -18.27 3.22
N ARG A 168 -16.02 -17.91 4.51
CA ARG A 168 -15.75 -16.53 4.97
C ARG A 168 -14.31 -16.10 4.70
N LEU A 169 -13.33 -16.97 5.01
CA LEU A 169 -11.92 -16.69 4.70
C LEU A 169 -11.71 -16.45 3.21
N LYS A 170 -12.32 -17.27 2.34
CA LYS A 170 -12.25 -17.09 0.88
C LYS A 170 -12.89 -15.78 0.41
N LYS A 171 -14.00 -15.35 1.02
CA LYS A 171 -14.64 -14.05 0.73
C LYS A 171 -13.77 -12.87 1.12
N LEU A 172 -12.94 -13.00 2.15
CA LEU A 172 -11.98 -11.98 2.55
C LEU A 172 -10.74 -12.00 1.65
N ASP A 173 -10.16 -13.18 1.39
CA ASP A 173 -8.89 -13.29 0.69
C ASP A 173 -8.98 -12.95 -0.80
N LYS A 174 -10.00 -13.47 -1.51
CA LYS A 174 -10.14 -13.28 -2.97
C LYS A 174 -10.10 -11.81 -3.41
N PRO A 175 -10.89 -10.88 -2.84
CA PRO A 175 -10.81 -9.47 -3.22
C PRO A 175 -9.46 -8.83 -2.84
N LEU A 176 -8.91 -9.16 -1.66
CA LEU A 176 -7.63 -8.63 -1.21
C LEU A 176 -6.46 -9.07 -2.11
N SER A 177 -6.41 -10.36 -2.46
CA SER A 177 -5.40 -10.95 -3.33
C SER A 177 -5.41 -10.32 -4.74
N TRP A 178 -6.60 -10.05 -5.29
CA TRP A 178 -6.68 -9.37 -6.59
C TRP A 178 -6.26 -7.90 -6.52
N LEU A 179 -6.71 -7.18 -5.49
CA LEU A 179 -6.45 -5.75 -5.34
C LEU A 179 -4.97 -5.47 -5.04
N PHE A 180 -4.36 -6.26 -4.17
CA PHE A 180 -3.07 -5.93 -3.55
C PHE A 180 -1.98 -6.96 -3.82
N GLY A 181 -2.31 -8.08 -4.47
CA GLY A 181 -1.38 -9.17 -4.73
C GLY A 181 -1.54 -10.34 -3.75
N PRO A 182 -0.97 -11.51 -4.07
CA PRO A 182 -0.99 -12.67 -3.18
C PRO A 182 -0.13 -12.45 -1.92
N PRO A 183 -0.31 -13.26 -0.87
CA PRO A 183 0.65 -13.30 0.23
C PRO A 183 1.92 -14.08 -0.17
N ASP A 184 3.06 -13.68 0.37
CA ASP A 184 4.36 -14.35 0.23
C ASP A 184 4.75 -15.19 1.46
N ASP A 185 3.86 -15.27 2.46
CA ASP A 185 3.94 -16.13 3.64
C ASP A 185 3.44 -17.57 3.36
N LEU A 186 3.70 -18.50 4.30
CA LEU A 186 3.10 -19.83 4.28
C LEU A 186 1.57 -19.74 4.31
N ILE A 187 0.90 -20.58 3.52
CA ILE A 187 -0.57 -20.63 3.45
C ILE A 187 -1.12 -21.89 4.12
N SER A 188 -2.44 -21.93 4.36
CA SER A 188 -3.10 -23.06 5.03
C SER A 188 -2.78 -24.42 4.40
N GLU A 189 -2.69 -24.47 3.08
CA GLU A 189 -2.36 -25.67 2.31
C GLU A 189 -0.95 -26.20 2.63
N ASP A 190 0.01 -25.33 2.94
CA ASP A 190 1.35 -25.76 3.33
C ASP A 190 1.31 -26.49 4.68
N TYR A 191 0.59 -25.93 5.65
CA TYR A 191 0.43 -26.54 6.98
C TYR A 191 -0.32 -27.86 6.92
N ILE A 192 -1.40 -27.94 6.16
CA ILE A 192 -2.17 -29.19 5.99
C ILE A 192 -1.28 -30.26 5.34
N SER A 193 -0.54 -29.91 4.29
CA SER A 193 0.35 -30.86 3.62
C SER A 193 1.45 -31.40 4.52
N VAL A 194 2.05 -30.55 5.37
CA VAL A 194 3.05 -31.02 6.35
C VAL A 194 2.40 -31.84 7.45
N ALA A 195 1.26 -31.41 7.99
CA ALA A 195 0.54 -32.11 9.05
C ALA A 195 0.15 -33.54 8.64
N ASP A 196 -0.30 -33.72 7.40
CA ASP A 196 -0.67 -35.03 6.86
C ASP A 196 0.53 -35.98 6.71
N LYS A 197 1.70 -35.45 6.32
CA LYS A 197 2.94 -36.23 6.13
C LYS A 197 3.67 -36.54 7.42
N MET A 198 3.60 -35.62 8.39
CA MET A 198 4.38 -35.65 9.63
C MET A 198 3.50 -36.00 10.83
N LYS A 199 2.51 -36.86 10.62
CA LYS A 199 1.62 -37.32 11.69
C LYS A 199 2.43 -37.95 12.83
N ASP A 200 2.09 -37.60 14.07
CA ASP A 200 2.73 -38.08 15.30
C ASP A 200 4.20 -37.67 15.49
N LYS A 201 4.72 -36.73 14.67
CA LYS A 201 6.06 -36.17 14.83
C LYS A 201 6.10 -35.04 15.87
N PRO A 202 7.22 -34.85 16.57
CA PRO A 202 7.36 -33.74 17.53
C PRO A 202 7.38 -32.39 16.81
N MET A 203 6.93 -31.33 17.50
CA MET A 203 6.76 -29.99 16.92
C MET A 203 8.03 -29.43 16.25
N PRO A 204 9.25 -29.59 16.81
CA PRO A 204 10.48 -29.13 16.14
C PRO A 204 10.72 -29.77 14.76
N GLU A 205 10.36 -31.05 14.57
CA GLU A 205 10.45 -31.72 13.25
C GLU A 205 9.43 -31.14 12.26
N ILE A 206 8.21 -30.87 12.72
CA ILE A 206 7.14 -30.24 11.91
C ILE A 206 7.57 -28.84 11.47
N ARG A 207 8.10 -28.03 12.39
CA ARG A 207 8.62 -26.69 12.12
C ARG A 207 9.71 -26.68 11.06
N LYS A 208 10.67 -27.59 11.17
CA LYS A 208 11.73 -27.75 10.17
C LYS A 208 11.16 -28.12 8.79
N ALA A 209 10.19 -29.03 8.74
CA ALA A 209 9.53 -29.42 7.50
C ALA A 209 8.74 -28.25 6.88
N LEU A 210 8.08 -27.42 7.69
CA LEU A 210 7.41 -26.19 7.22
C LEU A 210 8.39 -25.19 6.61
N LEU A 211 9.54 -24.96 7.25
CA LEU A 211 10.58 -24.08 6.73
C LEU A 211 11.17 -24.60 5.41
N GLU A 212 11.45 -25.90 5.32
CA GLU A 212 11.92 -26.54 4.09
C GLU A 212 10.88 -26.46 2.96
N GLN A 213 9.60 -26.66 3.30
CA GLN A 213 8.51 -26.50 2.35
C GLN A 213 8.37 -25.04 1.90
N ALA A 214 8.54 -24.07 2.80
CA ALA A 214 8.55 -22.65 2.46
C ALA A 214 9.63 -22.31 1.44
N ARG A 215 10.86 -22.80 1.66
CA ARG A 215 12.00 -22.65 0.75
C ARG A 215 11.71 -23.26 -0.63
N LYS A 216 11.16 -24.48 -0.65
CA LYS A 216 10.85 -25.20 -1.88
C LYS A 216 9.75 -24.54 -2.71
N ASN A 217 8.70 -24.06 -2.04
CA ASN A 217 7.51 -23.51 -2.69
C ASN A 217 7.59 -21.99 -2.94
N GLY A 218 8.70 -21.35 -2.58
CA GLY A 218 8.86 -19.89 -2.69
C GLY A 218 7.94 -19.11 -1.75
N ARG A 219 7.62 -19.66 -0.58
CA ARG A 219 6.76 -19.08 0.47
C ARG A 219 7.58 -18.46 1.61
N GLN A 220 8.77 -17.97 1.28
CA GLN A 220 9.55 -17.16 2.18
C GLN A 220 9.30 -15.68 1.85
N PRO A 221 9.22 -14.81 2.86
CA PRO A 221 8.90 -13.40 2.64
C PRO A 221 9.92 -12.76 1.69
N LEU A 222 9.42 -12.15 0.62
CA LEU A 222 10.20 -11.32 -0.29
C LEU A 222 10.28 -9.89 0.22
N ILE A 223 9.30 -9.48 1.01
CA ILE A 223 9.27 -8.19 1.72
C ILE A 223 9.40 -8.46 3.22
N LEU A 224 10.45 -7.95 3.86
CA LEU A 224 10.67 -8.16 5.28
C LEU A 224 9.75 -7.22 6.07
N SER A 225 8.67 -7.77 6.62
CA SER A 225 7.64 -7.03 7.38
C SER A 225 7.80 -7.16 8.90
N GLY A 226 8.83 -7.87 9.36
CA GLY A 226 9.16 -8.06 10.78
C GLY A 226 10.57 -7.55 11.13
N LEU A 227 10.82 -7.39 12.43
CA LEU A 227 12.10 -6.93 12.96
C LEU A 227 13.08 -8.10 13.08
N VAL A 228 14.29 -7.92 12.57
CA VAL A 228 15.37 -8.90 12.63
C VAL A 228 16.66 -8.20 13.01
N ASN A 229 17.24 -8.58 14.15
CA ASN A 229 18.59 -8.17 14.50
C ASN A 229 19.59 -9.02 13.72
N GLN A 230 20.17 -8.45 12.66
CA GLN A 230 21.08 -9.18 11.77
C GLN A 230 22.35 -9.65 12.45
N ASP A 231 22.87 -8.91 13.43
CA ASP A 231 24.10 -9.30 14.14
C ASP A 231 23.87 -10.51 15.06
N ALA A 232 22.61 -10.86 15.32
CA ALA A 232 22.20 -11.99 16.13
C ALA A 232 21.68 -13.17 15.29
N LEU A 233 21.77 -13.11 13.94
CA LEU A 233 21.42 -14.24 13.08
C LEU A 233 22.44 -15.37 13.21
N GLU A 234 21.95 -16.59 13.32
CA GLU A 234 22.78 -17.79 13.34
C GLU A 234 23.48 -18.01 11.97
N GLU A 235 24.66 -18.66 11.97
CA GLU A 235 25.40 -18.90 10.74
C GLU A 235 24.60 -19.74 9.73
N GLY A 236 24.51 -19.27 8.49
CA GLY A 236 23.72 -19.91 7.43
C GLY A 236 22.20 -19.70 7.52
N VAL A 237 21.71 -18.96 8.52
CA VAL A 237 20.30 -18.59 8.67
C VAL A 237 20.08 -17.18 8.12
N SER A 238 19.09 -17.03 7.23
CA SER A 238 18.75 -15.74 6.65
C SER A 238 17.61 -15.04 7.39
N ALA A 239 17.50 -13.72 7.23
CA ALA A 239 16.35 -12.95 7.73
C ALA A 239 15.00 -13.47 7.19
N LYS A 240 15.00 -14.08 5.99
CA LYS A 240 13.81 -14.70 5.42
C LYS A 240 13.41 -15.98 6.15
N ASP A 241 14.40 -16.77 6.60
CA ASP A 241 14.14 -18.00 7.35
C ASP A 241 13.46 -17.68 8.68
N VAL A 242 14.01 -16.74 9.44
CA VAL A 242 13.48 -16.40 10.79
C VAL A 242 12.17 -15.62 10.75
N LEU A 243 11.79 -15.07 9.59
CA LEU A 243 10.47 -14.46 9.35
C LEU A 243 9.52 -15.38 8.57
N THR A 244 9.89 -16.65 8.36
CA THR A 244 9.00 -17.64 7.75
C THR A 244 7.96 -18.09 8.78
N GLY A 245 6.70 -18.08 8.38
CA GLY A 245 5.61 -18.50 9.24
C GLY A 245 4.26 -18.20 8.62
N TRP A 246 3.22 -18.33 9.44
CA TRP A 246 1.86 -17.96 9.05
C TRP A 246 1.46 -16.61 9.61
N ARG A 247 0.59 -15.89 8.91
CA ARG A 247 -0.12 -14.73 9.43
C ARG A 247 -1.62 -14.92 9.22
N PHE A 248 -2.43 -14.46 10.17
CA PHE A 248 -3.87 -14.66 10.12
C PHE A 248 -4.51 -13.94 8.93
N MET A 249 -4.09 -12.70 8.67
CA MET A 249 -4.44 -11.90 7.49
C MET A 249 -3.18 -11.27 6.89
N PRO A 250 -2.37 -12.01 6.12
CA PRO A 250 -1.04 -11.56 5.69
C PRO A 250 -1.09 -10.26 4.89
N SER A 251 -0.04 -9.45 5.07
CA SER A 251 0.24 -8.31 4.20
C SER A 251 0.49 -8.82 2.77
N ARG A 252 0.22 -7.98 1.78
CA ARG A 252 0.20 -8.41 0.37
C ARG A 252 1.47 -8.02 -0.35
N PHE A 253 1.97 -8.95 -1.15
CA PHE A 253 3.14 -8.74 -1.99
C PHE A 253 2.83 -7.67 -3.04
N THR A 254 3.66 -6.62 -3.08
CA THR A 254 3.60 -5.62 -4.14
C THR A 254 4.97 -5.50 -4.82
N PRO A 255 5.05 -5.54 -6.16
CA PRO A 255 6.34 -5.58 -6.86
C PRO A 255 7.25 -4.38 -6.55
N ASP A 256 6.66 -3.21 -6.31
CA ASP A 256 7.36 -1.99 -5.93
C ASP A 256 7.92 -2.04 -4.52
N SER A 257 7.19 -2.56 -3.53
CA SER A 257 7.74 -2.77 -2.19
C SER A 257 8.85 -3.83 -2.17
N ALA A 258 8.74 -4.88 -2.99
CA ALA A 258 9.80 -5.87 -3.13
C ALA A 258 11.05 -5.28 -3.81
N ALA A 259 10.86 -4.43 -4.83
CA ALA A 259 11.95 -3.69 -5.46
C ALA A 259 12.63 -2.72 -4.47
N PHE A 260 11.86 -2.03 -3.64
CA PHE A 260 12.39 -1.20 -2.54
C PHE A 260 13.23 -2.02 -1.56
N GLN A 261 12.73 -3.17 -1.10
CA GLN A 261 13.48 -4.07 -0.21
C GLN A 261 14.81 -4.51 -0.82
N GLN A 262 14.86 -4.69 -2.14
CA GLN A 262 16.07 -5.08 -2.86
C GLN A 262 17.09 -3.93 -2.98
N LEU A 263 16.67 -2.67 -2.86
CA LEU A 263 17.50 -1.48 -3.07
C LEU A 263 18.09 -0.90 -1.77
N VAL A 264 17.85 -1.51 -0.62
CA VAL A 264 18.33 -1.02 0.68
C VAL A 264 19.39 -1.92 1.31
N TYR A 265 19.88 -1.49 2.47
CA TYR A 265 20.76 -2.23 3.35
C TYR A 265 20.33 -3.70 3.46
N ASN A 266 21.32 -4.60 3.48
CA ASN A 266 21.29 -6.07 3.29
C ASN A 266 21.63 -6.50 1.86
N GLN A 267 21.11 -5.77 0.87
CA GLN A 267 21.38 -6.06 -0.55
C GLN A 267 22.35 -5.03 -1.15
N VAL A 268 22.29 -3.80 -0.65
CA VAL A 268 23.16 -2.70 -1.01
C VAL A 268 24.01 -2.33 0.20
N LYS A 269 25.33 -2.46 0.09
CA LYS A 269 26.24 -2.29 1.24
C LYS A 269 26.79 -0.86 1.31
N SER A 270 28.07 -0.71 1.62
CA SER A 270 28.68 0.57 1.96
C SER A 270 28.65 1.57 0.80
N TYR A 271 28.41 2.83 1.15
CA TYR A 271 28.54 3.96 0.24
C TYR A 271 30.00 4.15 -0.19
N LYS A 272 30.23 4.40 -1.48
CA LYS A 272 31.59 4.53 -2.06
C LYS A 272 31.94 5.95 -2.50
N GLY A 273 30.98 6.87 -2.48
CA GLY A 273 31.17 8.23 -2.95
C GLY A 273 31.68 9.19 -1.87
N LYS A 274 31.73 10.48 -2.24
CA LYS A 274 32.15 11.59 -1.37
C LYS A 274 31.05 12.63 -1.17
N LYS A 275 29.87 12.41 -1.75
CA LYS A 275 28.70 13.27 -1.64
C LYS A 275 27.87 12.86 -0.42
N ASP A 276 26.74 13.53 -0.25
CA ASP A 276 25.77 13.22 0.79
C ASP A 276 24.43 12.81 0.16
N PRO A 277 24.32 11.57 -0.37
CA PRO A 277 23.08 11.10 -0.98
C PRO A 277 21.96 11.04 0.06
N PHE A 278 20.74 11.37 -0.35
CA PHE A 278 19.58 11.37 0.52
C PHE A 278 19.31 9.98 1.08
N SER A 279 19.57 8.90 0.33
CA SER A 279 19.29 7.55 0.81
C SER A 279 20.21 7.05 1.93
N LYS A 280 21.24 7.82 2.30
CA LYS A 280 22.27 7.42 3.26
C LYS A 280 21.70 7.23 4.67
N ALA A 281 22.14 6.18 5.35
CA ALA A 281 21.93 5.96 6.79
C ALA A 281 23.22 5.45 7.43
N LEU A 282 23.38 5.71 8.74
CA LEU A 282 24.47 5.16 9.55
C LEU A 282 23.91 3.98 10.35
N ILE A 283 24.30 2.76 9.98
CA ILE A 283 23.85 1.51 10.60
C ILE A 283 25.09 0.73 11.01
N ASN A 284 25.20 0.30 12.27
CA ASN A 284 26.36 -0.43 12.79
C ASN A 284 27.71 0.23 12.49
N LYS A 285 27.77 1.57 12.62
CA LYS A 285 28.93 2.42 12.28
C LYS A 285 29.36 2.38 10.81
N GLN A 286 28.55 1.78 9.93
CA GLN A 286 28.75 1.76 8.49
C GLN A 286 27.78 2.72 7.79
N VAL A 287 28.28 3.43 6.80
CA VAL A 287 27.49 4.30 5.93
C VAL A 287 26.91 3.45 4.82
N VAL A 288 25.60 3.26 4.81
CA VAL A 288 24.88 2.33 3.93
C VAL A 288 23.64 2.97 3.32
N LYS A 289 23.01 2.29 2.37
CA LYS A 289 21.75 2.75 1.78
C LYS A 289 20.57 2.36 2.66
N GLY A 290 20.13 3.27 3.54
CA GLY A 290 19.02 3.01 4.46
C GLY A 290 17.64 3.20 3.86
N PHE A 291 17.51 4.03 2.83
CA PHE A 291 16.20 4.36 2.23
C PHE A 291 16.19 4.04 0.73
N PRO A 292 15.12 3.42 0.21
CA PRO A 292 14.89 3.41 -1.23
C PRO A 292 14.36 4.79 -1.67
N LEU A 293 14.31 5.07 -2.97
CA LEU A 293 13.69 6.31 -3.48
C LEU A 293 12.65 6.00 -4.56
N GLY A 294 11.55 6.76 -4.58
CA GLY A 294 10.58 6.75 -5.68
C GLY A 294 11.25 6.99 -7.03
N LEU A 295 12.30 7.83 -7.08
CA LEU A 295 13.11 8.05 -8.28
C LEU A 295 13.78 6.77 -8.80
N GLU A 296 14.20 5.86 -7.93
CA GLU A 296 14.81 4.58 -8.34
C GLU A 296 13.79 3.69 -9.05
N LEU A 297 12.56 3.60 -8.53
CA LEU A 297 11.48 2.88 -9.24
C LEU A 297 11.23 3.48 -10.62
N MET A 298 11.14 4.81 -10.71
CA MET A 298 10.90 5.48 -11.99
C MET A 298 12.03 5.22 -12.98
N ALA A 299 13.29 5.24 -12.54
CA ALA A 299 14.44 4.92 -13.38
C ALA A 299 14.41 3.46 -13.85
N LEU A 300 14.11 2.50 -12.96
CA LEU A 300 14.00 1.08 -13.29
C LEU A 300 12.84 0.79 -14.27
N LEU A 301 11.77 1.57 -14.21
CA LEU A 301 10.64 1.54 -15.14
C LEU A 301 10.92 2.27 -16.47
N GLY A 302 12.10 2.89 -16.63
CA GLY A 302 12.58 3.46 -17.89
C GLY A 302 12.64 4.98 -17.96
N SER A 303 12.48 5.69 -16.84
CA SER A 303 12.64 7.16 -16.81
C SER A 303 14.11 7.57 -16.94
N ARG A 304 14.47 8.17 -18.08
CA ARG A 304 15.79 8.77 -18.30
C ARG A 304 16.07 9.91 -17.33
N GLU A 305 15.08 10.78 -17.14
CA GLU A 305 15.18 11.93 -16.23
C GLU A 305 15.40 11.50 -14.78
N ALA A 306 14.73 10.45 -14.31
CA ALA A 306 14.98 9.92 -12.97
C ALA A 306 16.42 9.39 -12.83
N GLY A 307 16.90 8.66 -13.84
CA GLY A 307 18.28 8.18 -13.89
C GLY A 307 19.32 9.32 -13.84
N LYS A 308 19.08 10.42 -14.59
CA LYS A 308 19.92 11.62 -14.54
C LYS A 308 19.98 12.21 -13.13
N ARG A 309 18.82 12.39 -12.47
CA ARG A 309 18.73 12.95 -11.11
C ARG A 309 19.45 12.08 -10.08
N LEU A 310 19.24 10.76 -10.14
CA LEU A 310 19.92 9.81 -9.25
C LEU A 310 21.44 9.86 -9.40
N GLY A 311 21.94 9.94 -10.64
CA GLY A 311 23.37 10.09 -10.91
C GLY A 311 23.93 11.43 -10.40
N ALA A 312 23.19 12.53 -10.59
CA ALA A 312 23.59 13.85 -10.10
C ALA A 312 23.73 13.90 -8.57
N SER A 313 22.80 13.24 -7.85
CA SER A 313 22.83 13.15 -6.38
C SER A 313 23.55 11.92 -5.81
N ASP A 314 24.24 11.14 -6.66
CA ASP A 314 25.09 10.01 -6.25
C ASP A 314 24.36 8.88 -5.49
N GLU A 315 23.06 8.71 -5.76
CA GLU A 315 22.18 7.74 -5.06
C GLU A 315 22.44 6.29 -5.47
N CYS A 316 23.23 6.08 -6.53
CA CYS A 316 23.57 4.77 -7.08
C CYS A 316 24.98 4.30 -6.71
N ASN A 317 25.75 5.10 -5.96
CA ASN A 317 27.17 4.87 -5.70
C ASN A 317 27.42 4.07 -4.41
N TYR A 318 26.78 2.90 -4.32
CA TYR A 318 26.91 1.97 -3.23
C TYR A 318 27.44 0.62 -3.73
N GLU A 319 28.13 -0.12 -2.87
CA GLU A 319 28.52 -1.50 -3.18
C GLU A 319 27.29 -2.40 -3.41
N GLY A 320 27.31 -3.20 -4.48
CA GLY A 320 26.22 -4.12 -4.81
C GLY A 320 25.02 -3.46 -5.51
N TYR A 321 24.96 -2.12 -5.59
CA TYR A 321 23.82 -1.39 -6.12
C TYR A 321 23.38 -1.85 -7.51
N GLN A 322 24.32 -2.03 -8.44
CA GLN A 322 24.01 -2.38 -9.82
C GLN A 322 23.36 -3.77 -9.93
N GLU A 323 23.77 -4.73 -9.10
CA GLU A 323 23.18 -6.05 -9.09
C GLU A 323 21.81 -6.03 -8.41
N ALA A 324 21.69 -5.33 -7.27
CA ALA A 324 20.41 -5.07 -6.61
C ALA A 324 19.40 -4.42 -7.56
N ALA A 325 19.81 -3.39 -8.32
CA ALA A 325 18.97 -2.71 -9.31
C ALA A 325 18.50 -3.65 -10.43
N LYS A 326 19.35 -4.58 -10.90
CA LYS A 326 18.93 -5.60 -11.88
C LYS A 326 17.86 -6.53 -11.30
N GLN A 327 18.02 -6.98 -10.06
CA GLN A 327 17.03 -7.85 -9.42
C GLN A 327 15.72 -7.10 -9.14
N ALA A 328 15.80 -5.85 -8.67
CA ALA A 328 14.65 -4.97 -8.49
C ALA A 328 13.88 -4.76 -9.82
N LYS A 329 14.60 -4.57 -10.93
CA LYS A 329 13.98 -4.44 -12.27
C LYS A 329 13.21 -5.69 -12.70
N LYS A 330 13.71 -6.89 -12.34
CA LYS A 330 13.00 -8.15 -12.62
C LYS A 330 11.68 -8.22 -11.85
N LEU A 331 11.70 -7.84 -10.57
CA LEU A 331 10.49 -7.79 -9.73
C LEU A 331 9.44 -6.82 -10.30
N LEU A 332 9.87 -5.67 -10.83
CA LEU A 332 8.98 -4.68 -11.47
C LEU A 332 8.43 -5.11 -12.84
N THR A 333 8.92 -6.22 -13.41
CA THR A 333 8.39 -6.73 -14.67
C THR A 333 7.05 -7.40 -14.39
N PRO A 334 5.93 -6.96 -15.02
CA PRO A 334 4.61 -7.50 -14.71
C PRO A 334 4.56 -9.00 -14.98
N SER A 335 4.48 -9.81 -13.92
CA SER A 335 4.29 -11.26 -13.99
C SER A 335 2.90 -11.71 -13.53
N GLU A 336 2.18 -10.84 -12.80
CA GLU A 336 0.88 -11.14 -12.20
C GLU A 336 -0.24 -10.22 -12.70
N GLU A 337 -1.48 -10.71 -12.63
CA GLU A 337 -2.68 -9.97 -13.00
C GLU A 337 -3.21 -9.02 -11.91
N SER A 338 -2.45 -8.79 -10.84
CA SER A 338 -2.84 -7.89 -9.74
C SER A 338 -2.92 -6.44 -10.20
N MET A 339 -3.74 -5.64 -9.50
CA MET A 339 -3.90 -4.23 -9.83
C MET A 339 -2.59 -3.43 -9.67
N ALA A 340 -1.79 -3.76 -8.66
CA ALA A 340 -0.46 -3.16 -8.44
C ALA A 340 0.45 -3.33 -9.67
N SER A 341 0.54 -4.55 -10.22
CA SER A 341 1.31 -4.84 -11.44
C SER A 341 0.79 -4.07 -12.68
N LYS A 342 -0.54 -3.90 -12.79
CA LYS A 342 -1.15 -3.11 -13.88
C LYS A 342 -0.88 -1.61 -13.74
N HIS A 343 -0.85 -1.06 -12.52
CA HIS A 343 -0.45 0.33 -12.28
C HIS A 343 1.01 0.57 -12.70
N LEU A 344 1.93 -0.35 -12.41
CA LEU A 344 3.32 -0.27 -12.89
C LEU A 344 3.42 -0.30 -14.41
N SER A 345 2.54 -1.06 -15.08
CA SER A 345 2.46 -1.08 -16.55
C SER A 345 2.02 0.28 -17.13
N ILE A 346 1.08 0.96 -16.46
CA ILE A 346 0.67 2.33 -16.82
C ILE A 346 1.83 3.31 -16.63
N ILE A 347 2.53 3.24 -15.49
CA ILE A 347 3.69 4.10 -15.21
C ILE A 347 4.76 3.89 -16.28
N LYS A 348 5.15 2.63 -16.55
CA LYS A 348 6.13 2.28 -17.58
C LYS A 348 5.73 2.83 -18.94
N TYR A 349 4.50 2.58 -19.40
CA TYR A 349 4.01 3.14 -20.66
C TYR A 349 4.12 4.66 -20.68
N TRP A 350 3.68 5.34 -19.62
CA TRP A 350 3.68 6.79 -19.56
C TRP A 350 5.10 7.38 -19.60
N LEU A 351 6.06 6.74 -18.94
CA LEU A 351 7.47 7.13 -18.92
C LEU A 351 8.16 6.89 -20.27
N THR A 352 7.96 5.72 -20.88
CA THR A 352 8.75 5.28 -22.05
C THR A 352 8.13 5.59 -23.41
N ARG A 353 6.89 6.08 -23.45
CA ARG A 353 6.25 6.44 -24.72
C ARG A 353 7.01 7.57 -25.43
N GLU A 354 7.02 7.49 -26.75
CA GLU A 354 7.45 8.62 -27.59
C GLU A 354 6.50 9.79 -27.38
N ARG A 355 7.07 10.99 -27.22
CA ARG A 355 6.32 12.23 -27.12
C ARG A 355 6.61 13.04 -28.36
N THR A 356 5.59 13.33 -29.15
CA THR A 356 5.70 14.30 -30.23
C THR A 356 5.98 15.66 -29.58
N PRO A 357 7.10 16.33 -29.91
CA PRO A 357 7.35 17.70 -29.44
C PRO A 357 6.17 18.58 -29.84
N VAL A 358 5.56 19.27 -28.88
CA VAL A 358 4.51 20.24 -29.19
C VAL A 358 5.21 21.54 -29.56
N GLY A 359 5.20 21.88 -30.85
CA GLY A 359 5.50 23.23 -31.35
C GLY A 359 6.96 23.64 -31.22
N SER A 360 7.83 23.21 -32.15
CA SER A 360 9.00 23.99 -32.53
C SER A 360 8.56 25.11 -33.48
N SER A 361 7.88 26.13 -32.96
CA SER A 361 7.75 27.40 -33.67
C SER A 361 8.54 28.44 -32.90
N GLU A 362 9.34 29.25 -33.60
CA GLU A 362 10.20 30.32 -33.05
C GLU A 362 9.47 31.35 -32.16
N GLN A 363 8.14 31.27 -32.07
CA GLN A 363 7.26 32.17 -31.32
C GLN A 363 6.58 31.53 -30.10
N ASP A 364 6.92 30.29 -29.72
CA ASP A 364 6.47 29.69 -28.45
C ASP A 364 7.63 29.56 -27.44
N PRO A 365 7.96 30.61 -26.67
CA PRO A 365 8.96 30.53 -25.61
C PRO A 365 8.53 29.64 -24.43
N GLY A 366 7.30 29.09 -24.47
CA GLY A 366 6.77 28.11 -23.52
C GLY A 366 6.67 26.67 -24.09
N GLY A 367 7.09 26.47 -25.35
CA GLY A 367 7.14 25.18 -26.02
C GLY A 367 8.12 24.27 -25.27
N SER A 368 7.59 23.46 -24.36
CA SER A 368 8.37 22.74 -23.36
C SER A 368 9.50 21.95 -24.01
N GLU A 369 10.73 22.41 -23.78
CA GLU A 369 11.97 21.67 -24.04
C GLU A 369 11.77 20.18 -23.68
N PRO A 370 12.34 19.24 -24.44
CA PRO A 370 12.22 17.81 -24.15
C PRO A 370 12.46 17.46 -22.68
N GLU A 371 13.38 18.15 -22.01
CA GLU A 371 13.68 17.98 -20.57
C GLU A 371 12.53 18.45 -19.65
N LYS A 372 11.87 19.57 -19.96
CA LYS A 372 10.68 20.05 -19.24
C LYS A 372 9.52 19.06 -19.39
N ALA A 373 9.38 18.42 -20.54
CA ALA A 373 8.35 17.40 -20.78
C ALA A 373 8.64 16.08 -20.03
N GLU A 374 9.89 15.61 -20.02
CA GLU A 374 10.29 14.43 -19.24
C GLU A 374 10.16 14.67 -17.72
N SER A 375 10.54 15.85 -17.22
CA SER A 375 10.37 16.24 -15.82
C SER A 375 8.89 16.29 -15.42
N ARG A 376 8.02 16.89 -16.24
CA ARG A 376 6.56 16.89 -16.03
C ARG A 376 6.02 15.46 -15.95
N CYS A 377 6.45 14.60 -16.87
CA CYS A 377 6.04 13.21 -16.90
C CYS A 377 6.47 12.45 -15.64
N LEU A 378 7.73 12.60 -15.23
CA LEU A 378 8.26 11.99 -14.02
C LEU A 378 7.45 12.39 -12.78
N ASN A 379 7.19 13.69 -12.61
CA ASN A 379 6.37 14.20 -11.50
C ASN A 379 4.94 13.65 -11.53
N THR A 380 4.31 13.53 -12.72
CA THR A 380 2.99 12.90 -12.84
C THR A 380 3.01 11.43 -12.43
N CYS A 381 4.05 10.67 -12.80
CA CYS A 381 4.20 9.27 -12.41
C CYS A 381 4.46 9.09 -10.91
N LEU A 382 5.29 9.95 -10.31
CA LEU A 382 5.51 9.98 -8.86
C LEU A 382 4.20 10.30 -8.13
N GLY A 383 3.49 11.35 -8.51
CA GLY A 383 2.18 11.69 -7.94
C GLY A 383 1.15 10.56 -8.10
N PHE A 384 1.11 9.89 -9.26
CA PHE A 384 0.25 8.73 -9.46
C PHE A 384 0.64 7.56 -8.56
N TRP A 385 1.92 7.20 -8.49
CA TRP A 385 2.41 6.11 -7.63
C TRP A 385 2.17 6.42 -6.15
N THR A 386 2.49 7.61 -5.67
CA THR A 386 2.20 8.06 -4.30
C THR A 386 0.71 7.99 -3.99
N TYR A 387 -0.15 8.43 -4.92
CA TYR A 387 -1.59 8.27 -4.73
C TYR A 387 -1.96 6.79 -4.66
N THR A 388 -1.38 5.90 -5.50
CA THR A 388 -1.61 4.44 -5.40
C THR A 388 -1.17 3.88 -4.04
N ARG A 389 -0.03 4.32 -3.48
CA ARG A 389 0.44 3.90 -2.16
C ARG A 389 -0.48 4.39 -1.03
N TYR A 390 -0.91 5.64 -1.10
CA TYR A 390 -1.84 6.22 -0.14
C TYR A 390 -3.17 5.50 -0.12
N ILE A 391 -3.69 5.20 -1.31
CA ILE A 391 -4.90 4.41 -1.38
C ILE A 391 -4.56 3.02 -0.77
N THR A 392 -3.42 2.36 -1.09
CA THR A 392 -2.96 1.06 -0.48
C THR A 392 -2.76 1.06 1.02
N LEU A 393 -2.59 2.23 1.61
CA LEU A 393 -2.38 2.38 3.05
C LEU A 393 -3.60 1.89 3.86
N ALA A 394 -4.81 2.03 3.27
CA ALA A 394 -5.70 0.91 2.93
C ALA A 394 -7.19 1.27 2.59
N TYR A 395 -7.55 2.41 1.87
CA TYR A 395 -8.79 2.95 1.09
C TYR A 395 -10.24 3.63 1.48
N ALA A 396 -10.61 4.89 1.13
CA ALA A 396 -11.04 6.04 2.02
C ALA A 396 -12.47 6.81 1.92
N LYS A 397 -13.09 7.56 2.93
CA LYS A 397 -13.85 8.95 2.92
C LYS A 397 -14.44 9.70 4.20
N GLN A 398 -14.18 11.04 4.38
CA GLN A 398 -14.85 12.00 5.34
C GLN A 398 -15.62 13.16 4.66
N SER A 399 -16.43 13.87 5.47
CA SER A 399 -17.67 14.63 5.21
C SER A 399 -17.54 16.15 4.95
N TYR A 400 -18.68 16.76 4.59
CA TYR A 400 -18.88 18.16 4.23
C TYR A 400 -19.23 19.06 5.44
N THR A 401 -18.80 20.32 5.38
CA THR A 401 -19.53 21.47 5.93
C THR A 401 -20.08 22.28 4.77
N THR A 402 -21.34 22.70 4.84
CA THR A 402 -21.99 23.58 3.86
C THR A 402 -21.38 24.98 3.90
N SER A 403 -20.94 25.47 2.75
CA SER A 403 -20.64 26.90 2.54
C SER A 403 -21.72 27.46 1.62
N GLY A 404 -22.28 28.60 1.99
CA GLY A 404 -23.32 29.29 1.24
C GLY A 404 -22.90 29.70 -0.17
N LYS A 405 -23.90 30.01 -1.00
CA LYS A 405 -23.71 30.52 -2.36
C LYS A 405 -22.97 31.87 -2.32
N GLY A 406 -21.66 31.86 -2.50
CA GLY A 406 -20.95 33.03 -3.02
C GLY A 406 -21.16 33.12 -4.53
N LEU A 407 -21.54 34.29 -5.04
CA LEU A 407 -21.52 34.61 -6.45
C LEU A 407 -20.06 34.55 -6.93
N ALA A 408 -19.66 33.45 -7.53
CA ALA A 408 -18.41 33.40 -8.28
C ALA A 408 -18.58 34.30 -9.53
N PRO A 409 -17.61 35.17 -9.86
CA PRO A 409 -17.64 35.89 -11.13
C PRO A 409 -17.74 34.86 -12.27
N ALA A 410 -18.47 35.22 -13.33
CA ALA A 410 -18.58 34.38 -14.51
C ALA A 410 -17.18 34.12 -15.07
N PHE A 411 -16.66 32.90 -14.85
CA PHE A 411 -15.42 32.49 -15.48
C PHE A 411 -15.60 32.62 -16.99
N PRO A 412 -14.63 33.21 -17.72
CA PRO A 412 -14.74 33.33 -19.17
C PRO A 412 -14.98 31.95 -19.79
N ARG A 413 -15.83 31.91 -20.83
CA ARG A 413 -16.20 30.66 -21.50
C ARG A 413 -14.93 29.91 -21.91
N ARG A 414 -14.78 28.67 -21.47
CA ARG A 414 -13.67 27.79 -21.89
C ARG A 414 -13.89 27.44 -23.37
N ILE A 415 -13.23 28.16 -24.27
CA ILE A 415 -13.40 28.04 -25.73
C ILE A 415 -12.37 27.12 -26.41
N ASN A 416 -11.35 26.68 -25.68
CA ASN A 416 -10.32 25.76 -26.15
C ASN A 416 -10.12 24.60 -25.18
N ALA A 417 -9.54 23.52 -25.68
CA ALA A 417 -9.07 22.38 -24.91
C ALA A 417 -7.92 21.71 -25.67
N CYS A 418 -7.11 20.92 -24.96
CA CYS A 418 -6.12 20.05 -25.57
C CYS A 418 -6.07 18.74 -24.78
N LEU A 419 -5.82 17.62 -25.46
CA LEU A 419 -5.55 16.34 -24.81
C LEU A 419 -4.15 15.85 -25.22
N GLU A 420 -3.31 15.47 -24.26
CA GLU A 420 -2.03 14.83 -24.59
C GLU A 420 -2.30 13.41 -25.12
N PRO A 421 -1.96 13.08 -26.38
CA PRO A 421 -2.32 11.79 -26.98
C PRO A 421 -1.73 10.63 -26.19
N ALA A 422 -2.56 9.69 -25.74
CA ALA A 422 -2.22 8.54 -24.91
C ALA A 422 -3.22 7.37 -25.07
N ASP A 423 -3.43 6.90 -26.30
CA ASP A 423 -4.42 5.86 -26.65
C ASP A 423 -4.31 4.62 -25.76
N LYS A 424 -3.09 4.08 -25.56
CA LYS A 424 -2.89 2.87 -24.73
C LYS A 424 -3.19 3.09 -23.25
N LEU A 425 -3.04 4.31 -22.72
CA LEU A 425 -3.42 4.63 -21.33
C LEU A 425 -4.90 4.32 -21.11
N TYR A 426 -5.75 4.79 -22.02
CA TYR A 426 -7.19 4.59 -21.89
C TYR A 426 -7.57 3.11 -22.00
N VAL A 427 -6.91 2.35 -22.89
CA VAL A 427 -7.09 0.89 -22.98
C VAL A 427 -6.74 0.20 -21.66
N TYR A 428 -5.59 0.51 -21.06
CA TYR A 428 -5.20 -0.05 -19.76
C TYR A 428 -6.18 0.28 -18.64
N LEU A 429 -6.73 1.50 -18.63
CA LEU A 429 -7.75 1.89 -17.66
C LEU A 429 -9.07 1.14 -17.89
N GLN A 430 -9.47 0.94 -19.15
CA GLN A 430 -10.69 0.20 -19.50
C GLN A 430 -10.61 -1.27 -19.12
N GLU A 431 -9.48 -1.94 -19.35
CA GLU A 431 -9.27 -3.34 -18.94
C GLU A 431 -9.46 -3.52 -17.43
N GLN A 432 -8.90 -2.61 -16.63
CA GLN A 432 -9.06 -2.62 -15.18
C GLN A 432 -10.52 -2.45 -14.77
N MET A 433 -11.24 -1.52 -15.40
CA MET A 433 -12.66 -1.30 -15.09
C MET A 433 -13.54 -2.49 -15.50
N LYS A 434 -13.27 -3.12 -16.64
CA LYS A 434 -14.00 -4.33 -17.08
C LYS A 434 -13.84 -5.47 -16.09
N ARG A 435 -12.61 -5.73 -15.64
CA ARG A 435 -12.31 -6.78 -14.67
C ARG A 435 -12.94 -6.48 -13.31
N LEU A 436 -12.83 -5.24 -12.84
CA LEU A 436 -13.51 -4.80 -11.62
C LEU A 436 -15.03 -5.01 -11.71
N ASN A 437 -15.64 -4.65 -12.84
CA ASN A 437 -17.06 -4.87 -13.08
C ASN A 437 -17.46 -6.35 -13.01
N SER A 438 -16.61 -7.27 -13.48
CA SER A 438 -16.89 -8.71 -13.41
C SER A 438 -16.84 -9.31 -12.00
N MET A 439 -16.16 -8.66 -11.05
CA MET A 439 -16.09 -9.15 -9.66
C MET A 439 -17.20 -8.60 -8.76
N MET A 440 -17.92 -7.57 -9.20
CA MET A 440 -19.09 -7.08 -8.47
C MET A 440 -20.27 -8.04 -8.71
N GLU A 441 -20.67 -8.78 -7.67
CA GLU A 441 -21.75 -9.77 -7.76
C GLU A 441 -23.06 -9.21 -8.39
N THR A 442 -23.86 -10.11 -8.94
CA THR A 442 -25.11 -9.83 -9.66
C THR A 442 -26.23 -9.31 -8.75
N ARG A 443 -26.15 -9.51 -7.42
CA ARG A 443 -27.17 -9.06 -6.46
C ARG A 443 -27.36 -7.54 -6.41
N ASP A 444 -26.45 -6.78 -7.01
CA ASP A 444 -26.49 -5.32 -7.06
C ASP A 444 -26.62 -4.81 -8.50
N GLN A 445 -27.43 -5.48 -9.34
CA GLN A 445 -27.62 -5.11 -10.76
C GLN A 445 -28.23 -3.70 -10.95
N LYS A 446 -28.88 -3.15 -9.91
CA LYS A 446 -29.37 -1.76 -9.83
C LYS A 446 -28.45 -0.83 -9.03
N SER A 447 -27.23 -1.26 -8.72
CA SER A 447 -26.35 -0.45 -7.89
C SER A 447 -25.81 0.74 -8.67
N ARG A 448 -25.87 1.88 -8.00
CA ARG A 448 -25.25 3.12 -8.45
C ARG A 448 -23.75 2.98 -8.73
N MET A 449 -23.10 1.95 -8.18
CA MET A 449 -21.70 1.65 -8.46
C MET A 449 -21.52 1.12 -9.89
N LYS A 450 -22.39 0.20 -10.37
CA LYS A 450 -22.34 -0.27 -11.78
C LYS A 450 -22.61 0.86 -12.77
N GLU A 451 -23.53 1.76 -12.46
CA GLU A 451 -23.77 2.97 -13.25
C GLU A 451 -22.53 3.87 -13.32
N SER A 452 -21.86 4.07 -12.17
CA SER A 452 -20.64 4.88 -12.11
C SER A 452 -19.47 4.24 -12.87
N VAL A 453 -19.37 2.90 -12.85
CA VAL A 453 -18.39 2.16 -13.65
C VAL A 453 -18.66 2.32 -15.14
N LYS A 454 -19.92 2.18 -15.57
CA LYS A 454 -20.33 2.36 -16.96
C LYS A 454 -20.06 3.80 -17.43
N GLU A 455 -20.50 4.81 -16.68
CA GLU A 455 -20.27 6.22 -17.03
C GLU A 455 -18.77 6.54 -17.09
N PHE A 456 -17.94 5.93 -16.24
CA PHE A 456 -16.49 6.07 -16.34
C PHE A 456 -15.91 5.36 -17.57
N MET A 457 -16.39 4.17 -17.93
CA MET A 457 -16.00 3.49 -19.17
C MET A 457 -16.33 4.32 -20.41
N ASP A 458 -17.51 4.93 -20.46
CA ASP A 458 -17.94 5.81 -21.56
C ASP A 458 -17.02 7.05 -21.67
N ILE A 459 -16.58 7.60 -20.54
CA ILE A 459 -15.57 8.68 -20.50
C ILE A 459 -14.24 8.20 -21.09
N LEU A 460 -13.78 7.01 -20.73
CA LEU A 460 -12.52 6.46 -21.23
C LEU A 460 -12.56 6.18 -22.73
N ASP A 461 -13.66 5.63 -23.25
CA ASP A 461 -13.86 5.45 -24.70
C ASP A 461 -13.78 6.80 -25.43
N LYS A 462 -14.49 7.82 -24.92
CA LYS A 462 -14.47 9.15 -25.54
C LYS A 462 -13.08 9.79 -25.51
N LEU A 463 -12.33 9.62 -24.42
CA LEU A 463 -10.95 10.12 -24.31
C LEU A 463 -10.01 9.39 -25.26
N ARG A 464 -10.16 8.07 -25.44
CA ARG A 464 -9.40 7.28 -26.41
C ARG A 464 -9.64 7.80 -27.84
N ASP A 465 -10.88 8.05 -28.21
CA ASP A 465 -11.23 8.53 -29.56
C ASP A 465 -10.73 9.96 -29.82
N ILE A 466 -10.74 10.83 -28.80
CA ILE A 466 -10.13 12.17 -28.89
C ILE A 466 -8.61 12.04 -29.01
N SER A 467 -8.01 11.15 -28.23
CA SER A 467 -6.57 10.92 -28.22
C SER A 467 -6.02 10.39 -29.53
N LEU A 468 -6.75 9.49 -30.21
CA LEU A 468 -6.33 8.98 -31.53
C LEU A 468 -6.33 10.11 -32.57
N ARG A 469 -7.37 10.94 -32.57
CA ARG A 469 -7.45 12.08 -33.49
C ARG A 469 -6.42 13.18 -33.22
N GLU A 470 -6.14 13.48 -31.95
CA GLU A 470 -5.05 14.40 -31.59
C GLU A 470 -3.66 13.84 -31.96
N LYS A 471 -3.50 12.50 -31.99
CA LYS A 471 -2.28 11.85 -32.47
C LYS A 471 -2.12 12.01 -33.99
N ASP A 472 -3.22 11.92 -34.73
CA ASP A 472 -3.26 12.10 -36.19
C ASP A 472 -3.31 13.58 -36.61
N GLU A 473 -3.05 14.49 -35.66
CA GLU A 473 -3.02 15.94 -35.85
C GLU A 473 -4.34 16.54 -36.39
N GLU A 474 -5.47 15.90 -36.07
CA GLU A 474 -6.78 16.43 -36.38
C GLU A 474 -7.19 17.54 -35.40
N GLN A 475 -7.84 18.59 -35.93
CA GLN A 475 -8.40 19.65 -35.10
C GLN A 475 -9.58 19.14 -34.25
N LEU A 476 -9.57 19.44 -32.94
CA LEU A 476 -10.69 19.13 -32.05
C LEU A 476 -11.99 19.82 -32.49
N LYS A 477 -13.07 19.03 -32.54
CA LYS A 477 -14.42 19.52 -32.81
C LYS A 477 -14.99 20.24 -31.58
N GLU A 478 -15.95 21.14 -31.76
CA GLU A 478 -16.58 21.89 -30.65
C GLU A 478 -17.18 20.97 -29.57
N LYS A 479 -17.75 19.83 -29.98
CA LYS A 479 -18.26 18.79 -29.05
C LYS A 479 -17.15 18.19 -28.19
N ASP A 480 -15.95 18.00 -28.73
CA ASP A 480 -14.80 17.46 -27.99
C ASP A 480 -14.23 18.50 -27.04
N ILE A 481 -14.11 19.76 -27.49
CA ILE A 481 -13.72 20.89 -26.64
C ILE A 481 -14.67 21.02 -25.46
N THR A 482 -15.98 20.96 -25.72
CA THR A 482 -17.02 21.03 -24.67
C THR A 482 -16.93 19.84 -23.72
N PHE A 483 -16.68 18.64 -24.22
CA PHE A 483 -16.50 17.44 -23.40
C PHE A 483 -15.30 17.59 -22.46
N LEU A 484 -14.13 17.93 -22.99
CA LEU A 484 -12.89 18.11 -22.20
C LEU A 484 -13.04 19.22 -21.16
N ASN A 485 -13.67 20.34 -21.52
CA ASN A 485 -13.92 21.45 -20.61
C ASN A 485 -14.91 21.16 -19.47
N ASN A 486 -15.63 20.03 -19.54
CA ASN A 486 -16.52 19.54 -18.47
C ASN A 486 -16.06 18.20 -17.89
N LEU A 487 -14.87 17.69 -18.26
CA LEU A 487 -14.35 16.40 -17.79
C LEU A 487 -14.15 16.43 -16.26
N ASP A 488 -13.60 17.51 -15.73
CA ASP A 488 -13.46 17.78 -14.29
C ASP A 488 -14.78 17.61 -13.53
N LYS A 489 -15.87 18.21 -14.02
CA LYS A 489 -17.20 18.12 -13.42
C LYS A 489 -17.78 16.71 -13.51
N ARG A 490 -17.56 16.01 -14.63
CA ARG A 490 -18.00 14.61 -14.81
C ARG A 490 -17.26 13.68 -13.83
N LEU A 491 -15.95 13.81 -13.72
CA LEU A 491 -15.13 13.05 -12.78
C LEU A 491 -15.49 13.39 -11.32
N LEU A 492 -15.76 14.66 -11.01
CA LEU A 492 -16.23 15.08 -9.69
C LEU A 492 -17.61 14.49 -9.35
N LYS A 493 -18.54 14.44 -10.32
CA LYS A 493 -19.86 13.82 -10.13
C LYS A 493 -19.75 12.32 -9.83
N LEU A 494 -18.86 11.63 -10.55
CA LEU A 494 -18.58 10.20 -10.37
C LEU A 494 -17.94 9.91 -9.01
N THR A 495 -16.84 10.61 -8.71
CA THR A 495 -16.04 10.33 -7.51
C THR A 495 -16.65 10.95 -6.26
N ARG A 496 -17.43 12.03 -6.40
CA ARG A 496 -17.94 12.90 -5.33
C ARG A 496 -16.87 13.35 -4.34
N SER A 497 -15.62 13.41 -4.81
CA SER A 497 -14.45 13.74 -4.00
C SER A 497 -13.82 14.99 -4.57
N LYS A 498 -13.48 15.93 -3.71
CA LYS A 498 -12.52 16.97 -4.08
C LYS A 498 -11.11 16.41 -3.86
N ASP A 499 -10.19 16.81 -4.71
CA ASP A 499 -8.77 16.49 -4.53
C ASP A 499 -8.24 17.25 -3.33
N GLN A 500 -7.42 16.59 -2.51
CA GLN A 500 -6.79 17.15 -1.33
C GLN A 500 -5.35 16.67 -1.27
N ALA A 501 -4.51 17.47 -0.62
CA ALA A 501 -3.17 17.04 -0.25
C ALA A 501 -3.26 15.81 0.68
N ILE A 502 -2.39 14.84 0.42
CA ILE A 502 -2.32 13.53 1.09
C ILE A 502 -0.87 13.16 1.35
N VAL A 503 -0.63 12.28 2.33
CA VAL A 503 0.69 11.74 2.64
C VAL A 503 0.60 10.26 2.98
N THR A 504 1.64 9.50 2.65
CA THR A 504 1.74 8.08 2.98
C THR A 504 3.20 7.67 3.20
N ASP A 505 3.42 6.84 4.21
CA ASP A 505 4.71 6.20 4.42
C ASP A 505 4.84 4.99 3.49
N VAL A 506 6.00 4.84 2.87
CA VAL A 506 6.29 3.76 1.90
C VAL A 506 7.44 2.85 2.33
N HIS A 507 8.22 3.26 3.33
CA HIS A 507 9.32 2.49 3.90
C HIS A 507 9.55 2.86 5.38
N THR A 508 9.96 1.88 6.19
CA THR A 508 10.37 2.09 7.59
C THR A 508 11.82 1.64 7.74
N GLU A 509 12.69 2.53 8.22
CA GLU A 509 14.09 2.23 8.50
C GLU A 509 14.27 2.26 10.03
N PRO A 510 14.21 1.08 10.70
CA PRO A 510 14.13 1.01 12.17
C PRO A 510 15.42 1.45 12.87
N ASN A 511 16.59 1.38 12.20
CA ASN A 511 17.87 1.73 12.83
C ASN A 511 18.00 3.24 13.07
N THR A 512 17.49 4.06 12.15
CA THR A 512 17.41 5.52 12.27
C THR A 512 16.10 6.01 12.88
N GLN A 513 15.16 5.10 13.20
CA GLN A 513 13.82 5.43 13.72
C GLN A 513 13.07 6.43 12.84
N LYS A 514 13.24 6.30 11.51
CA LYS A 514 12.65 7.17 10.50
C LYS A 514 11.85 6.36 9.48
N VAL A 515 10.94 7.05 8.81
CA VAL A 515 10.12 6.54 7.72
C VAL A 515 10.36 7.39 6.48
N LEU A 516 10.19 6.79 5.30
CA LEU A 516 10.11 7.52 4.04
C LEU A 516 8.66 7.87 3.76
N GLU A 517 8.36 9.17 3.72
CA GLU A 517 7.04 9.72 3.45
C GLU A 517 6.98 10.24 2.01
N GLU A 518 5.88 9.93 1.34
CA GLU A 518 5.53 10.41 0.01
C GLU A 518 4.28 11.29 0.09
N GLY A 519 4.41 12.55 -0.31
CA GLY A 519 3.38 13.58 -0.20
C GLY A 519 2.88 14.08 -1.55
N ILE A 520 1.58 14.30 -1.66
CA ILE A 520 0.98 15.13 -2.72
C ILE A 520 0.49 16.43 -2.09
N GLY A 521 0.90 17.57 -2.65
CA GLY A 521 0.47 18.89 -2.20
C GLY A 521 -0.70 19.46 -2.99
N TYR A 522 -0.85 20.79 -2.95
CA TYR A 522 -1.86 21.50 -3.73
C TYR A 522 -1.51 21.49 -5.23
N PRO A 523 -2.50 21.36 -6.12
CA PRO A 523 -2.26 21.27 -7.55
C PRO A 523 -1.57 22.52 -8.09
N GLN A 524 -0.51 22.33 -8.87
CA GLN A 524 0.16 23.42 -9.57
C GLN A 524 -0.60 23.74 -10.85
N VAL A 525 -1.05 24.99 -11.00
CA VAL A 525 -1.71 25.46 -12.22
C VAL A 525 -0.68 25.58 -13.34
N VAL A 526 -1.03 25.05 -14.52
CA VAL A 526 -0.19 25.16 -15.73
C VAL A 526 -1.01 25.66 -16.91
N GLU A 527 -0.33 26.28 -17.87
CA GLU A 527 -0.90 26.69 -19.14
C GLU A 527 -0.13 26.04 -20.30
N LYS A 528 -0.85 25.71 -21.38
CA LYS A 528 -0.28 25.10 -22.58
C LYS A 528 -0.85 25.76 -23.83
N GLY A 529 0.00 26.12 -24.79
CA GLY A 529 -0.44 26.64 -26.09
C GLY A 529 -1.30 25.63 -26.86
N ILE A 530 -2.27 26.13 -27.63
CA ILE A 530 -3.08 25.31 -28.53
C ILE A 530 -2.37 25.20 -29.88
N ARG A 531 -2.05 23.98 -30.30
CA ARG A 531 -1.25 23.69 -31.51
C ARG A 531 -1.74 24.46 -32.76
N TYR A 532 -3.05 24.44 -33.01
CA TYR A 532 -3.65 25.07 -34.20
C TYR A 532 -4.09 26.53 -33.98
N LYS A 533 -3.84 27.08 -32.78
CA LYS A 533 -4.18 28.46 -32.38
C LYS A 533 -3.13 28.98 -31.39
N VAL A 534 -1.93 29.25 -31.90
CA VAL A 534 -0.71 29.52 -31.10
C VAL A 534 -0.87 30.69 -30.12
N THR A 535 -1.76 31.65 -30.40
CA THR A 535 -2.08 32.77 -29.51
C THR A 535 -3.01 32.41 -28.33
N GLN A 536 -3.52 31.18 -28.30
CA GLN A 536 -4.48 30.72 -27.30
C GLN A 536 -3.87 29.63 -26.43
N LYS A 537 -4.24 29.63 -25.15
CA LYS A 537 -3.76 28.67 -24.16
C LYS A 537 -4.91 27.88 -23.53
N ALA A 538 -4.66 26.60 -23.25
CA ALA A 538 -5.44 25.79 -22.33
C ALA A 538 -4.83 25.90 -20.93
N ARG A 539 -5.69 25.88 -19.91
CA ARG A 539 -5.29 25.84 -18.49
C ARG A 539 -5.55 24.45 -17.94
N GLY A 540 -4.58 23.91 -17.21
CA GLY A 540 -4.66 22.62 -16.52
C GLY A 540 -4.03 22.68 -15.14
N ALA A 541 -3.86 21.50 -14.54
CA ALA A 541 -3.21 21.33 -13.24
C ALA A 541 -2.29 20.10 -13.26
N LEU A 542 -1.20 20.17 -12.51
CA LEU A 542 -0.27 19.06 -12.27
C LEU A 542 -0.21 18.71 -10.79
N PHE A 543 0.20 17.48 -10.48
CA PHE A 543 0.57 17.09 -9.12
C PHE A 543 1.75 17.93 -8.62
N THR A 544 1.79 18.17 -7.32
CA THR A 544 3.00 18.57 -6.60
C THR A 544 3.42 17.40 -5.73
N HIS A 545 4.57 16.82 -6.01
CA HIS A 545 5.08 15.62 -5.34
C HIS A 545 6.21 15.98 -4.37
N TYR A 546 6.24 15.32 -3.21
CA TYR A 546 7.25 15.51 -2.17
C TYR A 546 7.71 14.14 -1.66
N GLU A 547 9.02 13.95 -1.52
CA GLU A 547 9.65 12.77 -0.91
C GLU A 547 10.54 13.26 0.23
N PHE A 548 10.33 12.76 1.44
CA PHE A 548 11.06 13.23 2.63
C PHE A 548 11.14 12.17 3.73
N LYS A 549 12.12 12.30 4.62
CA LYS A 549 12.22 11.44 5.81
C LYS A 549 11.47 12.06 6.98
N TYR A 550 10.81 11.24 7.78
CA TYR A 550 10.05 11.69 8.95
C TYR A 550 10.23 10.75 10.16
N PRO A 551 10.09 11.22 11.41
CA PRO A 551 10.18 10.36 12.59
C PRO A 551 9.13 9.24 12.59
N MET A 552 9.57 8.01 12.87
CA MET A 552 8.73 6.81 12.93
C MET A 552 7.64 6.86 14.01
N ASN A 553 7.94 7.48 15.15
CA ASN A 553 6.96 7.68 16.23
C ASN A 553 5.94 8.79 15.93
N ASP A 554 6.12 9.52 14.83
CA ASP A 554 5.19 10.57 14.40
C ASP A 554 4.76 10.43 12.94
N ARG A 555 4.54 9.20 12.46
CA ARG A 555 3.97 8.94 11.10
C ARG A 555 2.82 9.90 10.79
N LEU A 556 2.89 10.57 9.64
CA LEU A 556 2.02 11.72 9.37
C LEU A 556 0.57 11.31 9.08
N THR A 557 -0.36 12.19 9.44
CA THR A 557 -1.75 12.17 8.96
C THR A 557 -1.92 13.18 7.83
N ASP A 558 -2.97 13.02 7.02
CA ASP A 558 -3.28 14.01 5.96
C ASP A 558 -3.50 15.41 6.53
N GLU A 559 -4.06 15.51 7.74
CA GLU A 559 -4.29 16.77 8.45
C GLU A 559 -2.97 17.43 8.88
N ALA A 560 -2.04 16.64 9.43
CA ALA A 560 -0.71 17.11 9.81
C ALA A 560 0.07 17.59 8.57
N TRP A 561 0.01 16.81 7.47
CA TRP A 561 0.65 17.18 6.21
C TRP A 561 0.11 18.49 5.63
N ARG A 562 -1.21 18.70 5.63
CA ARG A 562 -1.82 19.97 5.22
C ARG A 562 -1.41 21.13 6.13
N GLY A 563 -1.18 20.86 7.42
CA GLY A 563 -0.62 21.83 8.36
C GLY A 563 0.80 22.24 7.98
N ILE A 564 1.64 21.28 7.61
CA ILE A 564 3.01 21.53 7.14
C ILE A 564 3.01 22.32 5.83
N LEU A 565 2.18 21.95 4.85
CA LEU A 565 2.06 22.67 3.56
C LEU A 565 1.65 24.14 3.66
N ARG A 566 1.06 24.57 4.79
CA ARG A 566 0.64 25.96 5.02
C ARG A 566 1.69 26.79 5.76
N ASP A 567 2.78 26.16 6.17
CA ASP A 567 3.80 26.74 7.05
C ASP A 567 5.17 26.57 6.38
N GLU A 568 5.69 27.66 5.82
CA GLU A 568 6.96 27.65 5.07
C GLU A 568 8.15 27.21 5.94
N GLU A 569 8.15 27.55 7.23
CA GLU A 569 9.24 27.17 8.13
C GLU A 569 9.20 25.67 8.42
N LYS A 570 8.00 25.08 8.58
CA LYS A 570 7.86 23.62 8.69
C LYS A 570 8.27 22.91 7.41
N MET A 571 7.96 23.46 6.24
CA MET A 571 8.40 22.91 4.95
C MET A 571 9.94 22.92 4.81
N LYS A 572 10.61 24.02 5.21
CA LYS A 572 12.08 24.11 5.19
C LYS A 572 12.73 23.16 6.20
N GLY A 573 12.05 22.83 7.29
CA GLY A 573 12.52 21.90 8.31
C GLY A 573 12.44 20.42 7.91
N LEU A 574 11.80 20.09 6.78
CA LEU A 574 11.75 18.72 6.28
C LEU A 574 13.06 18.33 5.60
N GLU A 575 13.56 17.14 5.92
CA GLU A 575 14.62 16.49 5.15
C GLU A 575 14.03 16.01 3.82
N MET A 576 13.98 16.91 2.83
CA MET A 576 13.37 16.67 1.50
C MET A 576 14.39 16.23 0.45
N LYS A 577 13.91 15.50 -0.57
CA LYS A 577 14.68 15.10 -1.75
C LYS A 577 14.60 16.07 -2.92
#